data_AF-A0A1I5C7Y2-F1
#
_entry.id   AF-A0A1I5C7Y2-F1
#
_cell.length_a   1.000
_cell.length_b   1.000
_cell.length_c   1.000
_cell.angle_alpha   90.00
_cell.angle_beta   90.00
_cell.angle_gamma   90.00
#
_symmetry.space_group_name_H-M   'P 1'
#
loop_
_entity.id
_entity.type
_entity.pdbx_description
1 polymer ?
#
loop_
_entity_poly.entity_id
_entity_poly.type
_entity_poly.pdbx_seq_one_letter_code
_entity_poly.pdbx_strand_id
1 'polypeptide(L)'
;MRENGLQTASVAIISVEEIRGILDNFNIGKKPLSKLLGWGETTIIRYIEGDVPTLEYSNKLKTIANDPYYYLDILTQNKDNITGVAFNKSRKAVLTKIMETKLSLVTQYIINLTEGEVCPTYIQWLLYFSQAFSLALYDKELFEDDYIINFNYVPYPDVYNKLKKHGINFLEIDMSRLKSEETKLIEKVVECFSWYGTKALKALHTYERTLLRISRDKDSNKIISKEALKNYFKEVLSYYNIYSLNEIYRYPDQRINVIKDL
;
A
#
# COMPACT_ATOMS: atom_id res chain seq x y z
N MET A 1 30.20 -3.23 21.85
CA MET A 1 30.46 -3.87 20.54
C MET A 1 29.22 -3.70 19.68
N ARG A 2 29.30 -2.87 18.65
CA ARG A 2 28.21 -2.66 17.69
C ARG A 2 28.49 -3.55 16.49
N GLU A 3 27.70 -4.60 16.31
CA GLU A 3 27.67 -5.32 15.04
C GLU A 3 26.90 -4.46 14.03
N ASN A 4 27.64 -3.77 13.17
CA ASN A 4 27.12 -3.22 11.93
C ASN A 4 26.77 -4.40 11.01
N GLY A 5 25.53 -4.85 11.06
CA GLY A 5 24.94 -5.71 10.03
C GLY A 5 24.75 -4.92 8.73
N LEU A 6 25.85 -4.62 8.03
CA LEU A 6 25.83 -4.35 6.60
C LEU A 6 25.40 -5.65 5.94
N GLN A 7 24.10 -5.76 5.67
CA GLN A 7 23.53 -6.84 4.87
C GLN A 7 24.11 -6.67 3.46
N THR A 8 25.20 -7.40 3.18
CA THR A 8 25.76 -7.54 1.85
C THR A 8 24.71 -8.23 1.00
N ALA A 9 23.96 -7.46 0.21
CA ALA A 9 23.15 -8.01 -0.86
C ALA A 9 24.09 -8.85 -1.73
N SER A 10 23.93 -10.17 -1.71
CA SER A 10 24.68 -11.04 -2.59
C SER A 10 24.35 -10.61 -4.02
N VAL A 11 25.39 -10.14 -4.71
CA VAL A 11 25.33 -9.64 -6.08
C VAL A 11 25.24 -10.84 -7.01
N ALA A 12 24.14 -11.60 -6.89
CA ALA A 12 23.91 -12.79 -7.67
C ALA A 12 23.45 -12.41 -9.08
N ILE A 13 23.91 -13.15 -10.08
CA ILE A 13 23.34 -13.11 -11.43
C ILE A 13 21.85 -13.47 -11.36
N ILE A 14 21.04 -12.87 -12.23
CA ILE A 14 19.62 -13.21 -12.32
C ILE A 14 19.43 -14.60 -12.94
N SER A 15 18.56 -15.42 -12.36
CA SER A 15 18.24 -16.74 -12.89
C SER A 15 17.23 -16.69 -14.04
N VAL A 16 17.16 -17.78 -14.81
CA VAL A 16 16.15 -17.93 -15.87
C VAL A 16 14.73 -17.89 -15.29
N GLU A 17 14.54 -18.47 -14.10
CA GLU A 17 13.27 -18.50 -13.38
C GLU A 17 12.84 -17.10 -12.96
N GLU A 18 13.76 -16.26 -12.46
CA GLU A 18 13.48 -14.87 -12.13
C GLU A 18 13.05 -14.08 -13.39
N ILE A 19 13.74 -14.29 -14.52
CA ILE A 19 13.36 -13.65 -15.80
C ILE A 19 11.96 -14.11 -16.26
N ARG A 20 11.65 -15.41 -16.17
CA ARG A 20 10.31 -15.93 -16.49
C ARG A 20 9.25 -15.32 -15.58
N GLY A 21 9.55 -15.19 -14.29
CA GLY A 21 8.68 -14.51 -13.32
C GLY A 21 8.35 -13.06 -13.72
N ILE A 22 9.31 -12.31 -14.26
CA ILE A 22 9.07 -10.96 -14.80
C ILE A 22 8.07 -10.99 -15.96
N LEU A 23 8.26 -11.89 -16.92
CA LEU A 23 7.39 -12.00 -18.10
C LEU A 23 5.96 -12.34 -17.71
N ASP A 24 5.80 -13.27 -16.76
CA ASP A 24 4.49 -13.74 -16.29
C ASP A 24 3.80 -12.69 -15.41
N ASN A 25 4.49 -12.17 -14.39
CA ASN A 25 3.93 -11.19 -13.44
C ASN A 25 3.48 -9.89 -14.13
N PHE A 26 4.21 -9.47 -15.18
CA PHE A 26 3.93 -8.23 -15.90
C PHE A 26 3.33 -8.44 -17.29
N ASN A 27 2.95 -9.68 -17.63
CA ASN A 27 2.32 -10.05 -18.90
C ASN A 27 2.99 -9.38 -20.12
N ILE A 28 4.32 -9.48 -20.18
CA ILE A 28 5.15 -8.85 -21.21
C ILE A 28 5.95 -9.92 -21.96
N GLY A 29 6.00 -9.81 -23.29
CA GLY A 29 6.78 -10.76 -24.11
C GLY A 29 8.30 -10.48 -24.05
N LYS A 30 9.11 -11.50 -24.39
CA LYS A 30 10.59 -11.42 -24.41
C LYS A 30 11.13 -10.26 -25.26
N LYS A 31 10.62 -10.11 -26.50
CA LYS A 31 11.00 -9.02 -27.42
C LYS A 31 10.51 -7.66 -26.91
N PRO A 32 9.22 -7.48 -26.54
CA PRO A 32 8.76 -6.25 -25.89
C PRO A 32 9.58 -5.84 -24.68
N LEU A 33 9.92 -6.76 -23.77
CA LEU A 33 10.74 -6.45 -22.60
C LEU A 33 12.14 -5.97 -23.01
N SER A 34 12.78 -6.62 -23.99
CA SER A 34 14.08 -6.17 -24.50
C SER A 34 14.01 -4.74 -25.05
N LYS A 35 13.00 -4.44 -25.87
CA LYS A 35 12.78 -3.08 -26.42
C LYS A 35 12.52 -2.05 -25.34
N LEU A 36 11.70 -2.40 -24.35
CA LEU A 36 11.37 -1.54 -23.23
C LEU A 36 12.61 -1.16 -22.41
N LEU A 37 13.60 -2.05 -22.34
CA LEU A 37 14.85 -1.81 -21.62
C LEU A 37 15.91 -1.08 -22.45
N GLY A 38 15.65 -0.82 -23.74
CA GLY A 38 16.62 -0.26 -24.68
C GLY A 38 17.67 -1.28 -25.12
N TRP A 39 17.37 -2.58 -25.01
CA TRP A 39 18.29 -3.67 -25.33
C TRP A 39 17.99 -4.27 -26.71
N GLY A 40 18.97 -4.97 -27.28
CA GLY A 40 18.77 -5.75 -28.51
C GLY A 40 17.63 -6.77 -28.36
N GLU A 41 16.81 -6.94 -29.39
CA GLU A 41 15.55 -7.72 -29.31
C GLU A 41 15.73 -9.17 -28.86
N THR A 42 16.90 -9.76 -29.09
CA THR A 42 17.23 -11.15 -28.74
C THR A 42 17.85 -11.28 -27.35
N THR A 43 18.14 -10.19 -26.64
CA THR A 43 18.84 -10.22 -25.34
C THR A 43 18.09 -11.05 -24.29
N ILE A 44 16.80 -10.79 -24.06
CA ILE A 44 16.01 -11.59 -23.10
C ILE A 44 15.82 -13.04 -23.58
N ILE A 45 15.77 -13.27 -24.90
CA ILE A 45 15.66 -14.62 -25.48
C ILE A 45 16.91 -15.43 -25.13
N ARG A 46 18.09 -14.88 -25.40
CA ARG A 46 19.39 -15.48 -25.10
C ARG A 46 19.54 -15.84 -23.63
N TYR A 47 19.15 -14.94 -22.72
CA TYR A 47 19.23 -15.22 -21.29
C TYR A 47 18.33 -16.38 -20.85
N ILE A 48 17.16 -16.53 -21.46
CA ILE A 48 16.27 -17.67 -21.21
C ILE A 48 16.83 -18.97 -21.81
N GLU A 49 17.66 -18.88 -22.85
CA GLU A 49 18.32 -20.01 -23.51
C GLU A 49 19.64 -20.43 -22.84
N GLY A 50 20.11 -19.65 -21.84
CA GLY A 50 21.26 -20.00 -21.00
C GLY A 50 22.43 -19.03 -21.07
N ASP A 51 22.36 -17.96 -21.88
CA ASP A 51 23.40 -16.93 -21.87
C ASP A 51 23.44 -16.23 -20.51
N VAL A 52 24.65 -15.98 -20.00
CA VAL A 52 24.86 -15.32 -18.72
C VAL A 52 24.75 -13.79 -18.91
N PRO A 53 23.79 -13.11 -18.25
CA PRO A 53 23.70 -11.66 -18.31
C PRO A 53 24.90 -10.98 -17.65
N THR A 54 25.20 -9.75 -18.08
CA THR A 54 26.14 -8.90 -17.34
C THR A 54 25.58 -8.58 -15.96
N LEU A 55 26.44 -8.12 -15.06
CA LEU A 55 26.00 -7.69 -13.74
C LEU A 55 25.00 -6.53 -13.82
N GLU A 56 25.25 -5.56 -14.68
CA GLU A 56 24.34 -4.42 -14.90
C GLU A 56 22.94 -4.88 -15.32
N TYR A 57 22.87 -5.81 -16.27
CA TYR A 57 21.59 -6.32 -16.79
C TYR A 57 20.87 -7.18 -15.74
N SER A 58 21.63 -7.99 -15.00
CA SER A 58 21.12 -8.77 -13.86
C SER A 58 20.50 -7.85 -12.81
N ASN A 59 21.22 -6.80 -12.40
CA ASN A 59 20.73 -5.85 -11.40
C ASN A 59 19.45 -5.15 -11.88
N LYS A 60 19.40 -4.69 -13.14
CA LYS A 60 18.21 -4.04 -13.69
C LYS A 60 16.99 -4.96 -13.68
N LEU A 61 17.15 -6.21 -14.12
CA LEU A 61 16.07 -7.20 -14.11
C LEU A 61 15.64 -7.58 -12.69
N LYS A 62 16.58 -7.69 -11.75
CA LYS A 62 16.25 -7.93 -10.34
C LYS A 62 15.49 -6.77 -9.72
N THR A 63 15.83 -5.54 -10.04
CA THR A 63 15.05 -4.38 -9.60
C THR A 63 13.63 -4.46 -10.17
N ILE A 64 13.47 -4.80 -11.45
CA ILE A 64 12.14 -4.99 -12.06
C ILE A 64 11.34 -6.10 -11.38
N ALA A 65 11.97 -7.24 -11.09
CA ALA A 65 11.31 -8.37 -10.44
C ALA A 65 10.80 -8.02 -9.04
N ASN A 66 11.54 -7.19 -8.30
CA ASN A 66 11.26 -6.89 -6.89
C ASN A 66 10.49 -5.57 -6.68
N ASP A 67 10.42 -4.70 -7.69
CA ASP A 67 9.84 -3.36 -7.57
C ASP A 67 8.87 -3.07 -8.73
N PRO A 68 7.57 -3.38 -8.54
CA PRO A 68 6.54 -3.12 -9.53
C PRO A 68 6.38 -1.63 -9.89
N TYR A 69 6.68 -0.70 -8.96
CA TYR A 69 6.61 0.73 -9.26
C TYR A 69 7.76 1.13 -10.19
N TYR A 70 8.98 0.64 -9.94
CA TYR A 70 10.10 0.84 -10.85
C TYR A 70 9.81 0.29 -12.26
N TYR A 71 9.14 -0.87 -12.34
CA TYR A 71 8.71 -1.41 -13.62
C TYR A 71 7.66 -0.53 -14.32
N LEU A 72 6.67 -0.02 -13.57
CA LEU A 72 5.65 0.88 -14.11
C LEU A 72 6.27 2.16 -14.68
N ASP A 73 7.28 2.72 -14.02
CA ASP A 73 8.01 3.90 -14.49
C ASP A 73 8.69 3.63 -15.83
N ILE A 74 9.44 2.51 -15.94
CA ILE A 74 10.08 2.07 -17.19
C ILE A 74 9.02 1.87 -18.28
N LEU A 75 7.92 1.19 -17.96
CA LEU A 75 6.83 0.89 -18.90
C LEU A 75 6.22 2.18 -19.47
N THR A 76 6.03 3.19 -18.61
CA THR A 76 5.41 4.47 -18.98
C THR A 76 6.36 5.34 -19.80
N GLN A 77 7.63 5.43 -19.39
CA GLN A 77 8.66 6.22 -20.08
C GLN A 77 8.96 5.68 -21.48
N ASN A 78 8.96 4.35 -21.64
CA ASN A 78 9.37 3.69 -22.89
C ASN A 78 8.17 3.09 -23.66
N LYS A 79 6.95 3.58 -23.40
CA LYS A 79 5.71 3.06 -24.01
C LYS A 79 5.74 3.03 -25.54
N ASP A 80 6.43 3.98 -26.16
CA ASP A 80 6.49 4.13 -27.63
C ASP A 80 7.41 3.09 -28.29
N ASN A 81 8.21 2.35 -27.50
CA ASN A 81 9.09 1.28 -28.00
C ASN A 81 8.35 -0.06 -28.19
N ILE A 82 7.11 -0.16 -27.74
CA ILE A 82 6.28 -1.38 -27.81
C ILE A 82 4.91 -1.06 -28.42
N THR A 83 4.16 -2.10 -28.81
CA THR A 83 2.81 -1.89 -29.36
C THR A 83 1.84 -1.46 -28.25
N GLY A 84 0.82 -0.67 -28.61
CA GLY A 84 -0.20 -0.25 -27.64
C GLY A 84 -0.92 -1.42 -26.96
N VAL A 85 -1.10 -2.54 -27.69
CA VAL A 85 -1.66 -3.78 -27.10
C VAL A 85 -0.73 -4.36 -26.04
N ALA A 86 0.58 -4.44 -26.30
CA ALA A 86 1.56 -4.92 -25.32
C ALA A 86 1.63 -4.00 -24.10
N PHE A 87 1.65 -2.67 -24.33
CA PHE A 87 1.63 -1.68 -23.26
C PHE A 87 0.39 -1.82 -22.37
N ASN A 88 -0.82 -1.88 -22.93
CA ASN A 88 -2.05 -1.97 -22.15
C ASN A 88 -2.15 -3.27 -21.35
N LYS A 89 -1.74 -4.41 -21.94
CA LYS A 89 -1.69 -5.70 -21.22
C LYS A 89 -0.73 -5.65 -20.04
N SER A 90 0.46 -5.11 -20.27
CA SER A 90 1.48 -5.03 -19.25
C SER A 90 1.16 -4.01 -18.16
N ARG A 91 0.59 -2.86 -18.54
CA ARG A 91 0.10 -1.83 -17.60
C ARG A 91 -0.94 -2.41 -16.66
N LYS A 92 -1.92 -3.14 -17.19
CA LYS A 92 -2.93 -3.81 -16.37
C LYS A 92 -2.29 -4.81 -15.38
N ALA A 93 -1.30 -5.59 -15.84
CA ALA A 93 -0.62 -6.58 -15.02
C ALA A 93 0.17 -5.92 -13.87
N VAL A 94 0.98 -4.90 -14.16
CA VAL A 94 1.75 -4.19 -13.11
C VAL A 94 0.83 -3.48 -12.11
N LEU A 95 -0.27 -2.84 -12.55
CA LEU A 95 -1.23 -2.22 -11.64
C LEU A 95 -1.89 -3.27 -10.73
N THR A 96 -2.23 -4.43 -11.29
CA THR A 96 -2.75 -5.56 -10.51
C THR A 96 -1.73 -6.02 -9.47
N LYS A 97 -0.44 -6.08 -9.84
CA LYS A 97 0.64 -6.47 -8.93
C LYS A 97 0.91 -5.43 -7.84
N ILE A 98 0.87 -4.13 -8.16
CA ILE A 98 0.99 -3.04 -7.17
C ILE A 98 -0.14 -3.11 -6.14
N MET A 99 -1.36 -3.38 -6.61
CA MET A 99 -2.56 -3.48 -5.78
C MET A 99 -2.95 -4.93 -5.50
N GLU A 100 -1.98 -5.83 -5.33
CA GLU A 100 -2.24 -7.27 -5.12
C GLU A 100 -3.01 -7.49 -3.82
N THR A 101 -2.59 -6.83 -2.73
CA THR A 101 -3.25 -6.92 -1.41
C THR A 101 -4.45 -5.98 -1.30
N LYS A 102 -5.40 -6.34 -0.42
CA LYS A 102 -6.57 -5.50 -0.14
C LYS A 102 -6.18 -4.14 0.46
N LEU A 103 -5.17 -4.11 1.34
CA LEU A 103 -4.62 -2.87 1.90
C LEU A 103 -4.06 -1.94 0.81
N SER A 104 -3.32 -2.49 -0.16
CA SER A 104 -2.75 -1.70 -1.26
C SER A 104 -3.85 -1.14 -2.18
N LEU A 105 -4.89 -1.93 -2.44
CA LEU A 105 -6.07 -1.51 -3.21
C LEU A 105 -6.84 -0.37 -2.52
N VAL A 106 -7.11 -0.51 -1.21
CA VAL A 106 -7.78 0.54 -0.40
C VAL A 106 -6.91 1.79 -0.30
N THR A 107 -5.60 1.63 -0.16
CA THR A 107 -4.64 2.75 -0.18
C THR A 107 -4.77 3.55 -1.47
N GLN A 108 -4.77 2.88 -2.64
CA GLN A 108 -4.93 3.56 -3.92
C GLN A 108 -6.31 4.22 -4.04
N TYR A 109 -7.36 3.59 -3.51
CA TYR A 109 -8.71 4.19 -3.50
C TYR A 109 -8.73 5.51 -2.72
N ILE A 110 -8.11 5.53 -1.54
CA ILE A 110 -7.97 6.76 -0.74
C ILE A 110 -7.16 7.82 -1.49
N ILE A 111 -6.05 7.45 -2.14
CA ILE A 111 -5.25 8.38 -2.95
C ILE A 111 -6.11 9.01 -4.05
N ASN A 112 -6.90 8.21 -4.76
CA ASN A 112 -7.75 8.71 -5.83
C ASN A 112 -8.88 9.61 -5.30
N LEU A 113 -9.48 9.28 -4.14
CA LEU A 113 -10.50 10.11 -3.49
C LEU A 113 -9.97 11.45 -2.98
N THR A 114 -8.70 11.50 -2.60
CA THR A 114 -8.06 12.70 -2.05
C THR A 114 -7.31 13.50 -3.12
N GLU A 115 -7.49 13.15 -4.39
CA GLU A 115 -6.77 13.76 -5.51
C GLU A 115 -5.24 13.81 -5.28
N GLY A 116 -4.69 12.82 -4.59
CA GLY A 116 -3.27 12.78 -4.26
C GLY A 116 -2.77 13.94 -3.37
N GLU A 117 -3.65 14.84 -2.92
CA GLU A 117 -3.34 16.03 -2.12
C GLU A 117 -3.16 15.71 -0.63
N VAL A 118 -2.47 14.60 -0.35
CA VAL A 118 -2.23 14.07 0.99
C VAL A 118 -0.78 13.63 1.12
N CYS A 119 -0.31 13.45 2.35
CA CYS A 119 1.03 12.91 2.60
C CYS A 119 0.97 11.45 3.06
N PRO A 120 2.09 10.69 2.99
CA PRO A 120 2.11 9.28 3.40
C PRO A 120 1.60 9.05 4.83
N THR A 121 1.90 9.96 5.76
CA THR A 121 1.39 9.87 7.15
C THR A 121 -0.12 10.07 7.22
N TYR A 122 -0.70 10.90 6.37
CA TYR A 122 -2.14 11.17 6.39
C TYR A 122 -2.94 9.94 5.95
N ILE A 123 -2.47 9.28 4.88
CA ILE A 123 -3.05 8.03 4.38
C ILE A 123 -3.10 6.95 5.47
N GLN A 124 -2.08 6.91 6.34
CA GLN A 124 -2.06 5.96 7.46
C GLN A 124 -3.24 6.13 8.41
N TRP A 125 -3.65 7.38 8.68
CA TRP A 125 -4.80 7.68 9.54
C TRP A 125 -6.11 7.30 8.87
N LEU A 126 -6.26 7.62 7.57
CA LEU A 126 -7.45 7.26 6.82
C LEU A 126 -7.62 5.73 6.74
N LEU A 127 -6.53 4.98 6.53
CA LEU A 127 -6.54 3.52 6.57
C LEU A 127 -6.92 2.98 7.95
N TYR A 128 -6.34 3.54 9.01
CA TYR A 128 -6.62 3.14 10.39
C TYR A 128 -8.10 3.33 10.75
N PHE A 129 -8.64 4.52 10.50
CA PHE A 129 -10.05 4.81 10.80
C PHE A 129 -10.98 3.99 9.89
N SER A 130 -10.63 3.77 8.63
CA SER A 130 -11.42 2.90 7.73
C SER A 130 -11.50 1.46 8.25
N GLN A 131 -10.38 0.86 8.67
CA GLN A 131 -10.38 -0.47 9.28
C GLN A 131 -11.18 -0.49 10.59
N ALA A 132 -10.98 0.50 11.45
CA ALA A 132 -11.62 0.57 12.75
C ALA A 132 -13.15 0.69 12.66
N PHE A 133 -13.66 1.59 11.82
CA PHE A 133 -15.09 1.74 11.59
C PHE A 133 -15.69 0.54 10.84
N SER A 134 -14.96 -0.10 9.92
CA SER A 134 -15.42 -1.35 9.30
C SER A 134 -15.67 -2.44 10.34
N LEU A 135 -14.71 -2.62 11.24
CA LEU A 135 -14.79 -3.62 12.31
C LEU A 135 -15.94 -3.33 13.28
N ALA A 136 -16.16 -2.06 13.62
CA ALA A 136 -17.15 -1.68 14.63
C ALA A 136 -18.59 -1.63 14.08
N LEU A 137 -18.78 -1.12 12.86
CA LEU A 137 -20.11 -0.98 12.24
C LEU A 137 -20.60 -2.27 11.56
N TYR A 138 -19.68 -3.05 10.99
CA TYR A 138 -20.04 -4.20 10.16
C TYR A 138 -19.54 -5.54 10.70
N ASP A 139 -18.80 -5.54 11.80
CA ASP A 139 -18.14 -6.74 12.33
C ASP A 139 -17.23 -7.42 11.27
N LYS A 140 -16.69 -6.65 10.32
CA LYS A 140 -15.86 -7.13 9.20
C LYS A 140 -14.56 -6.37 9.08
N GLU A 141 -13.49 -7.11 8.77
CA GLU A 141 -12.21 -6.53 8.40
C GLU A 141 -12.28 -5.89 7.01
N LEU A 142 -11.70 -4.70 6.83
CA LEU A 142 -11.58 -4.07 5.52
C LEU A 142 -10.40 -4.65 4.73
N PHE A 143 -9.33 -5.00 5.43
CA PHE A 143 -8.16 -5.72 4.93
C PHE A 143 -7.52 -6.57 6.05
N GLU A 144 -6.61 -7.47 5.66
CA GLU A 144 -6.03 -8.49 6.54
C GLU A 144 -4.89 -7.99 7.43
N ASP A 145 -4.23 -6.90 7.06
CA ASP A 145 -3.08 -6.35 7.76
C ASP A 145 -3.43 -5.83 9.16
N ASP A 146 -2.65 -6.22 10.17
CA ASP A 146 -2.76 -5.72 11.54
C ASP A 146 -2.02 -4.38 11.71
N TYR A 147 -2.43 -3.60 12.72
CA TYR A 147 -1.66 -2.43 13.13
C TYR A 147 -0.38 -2.87 13.86
N ILE A 148 0.77 -2.70 13.21
CA ILE A 148 2.12 -2.90 13.77
C ILE A 148 2.58 -1.70 14.64
N ILE A 149 2.98 -1.97 15.89
CA ILE A 149 3.63 -0.98 16.75
C ILE A 149 5.11 -0.81 16.38
N ASN A 150 5.47 0.39 15.92
CA ASN A 150 6.81 0.72 15.45
C ASN A 150 7.25 2.14 15.89
N PHE A 151 8.53 2.46 15.70
CA PHE A 151 9.14 3.74 16.09
C PHE A 151 8.62 4.94 15.31
N ASN A 152 8.10 4.74 14.09
CA ASN A 152 7.52 5.81 13.28
C ASN A 152 6.07 6.11 13.67
N TYR A 153 5.49 5.31 14.57
CA TYR A 153 4.12 5.43 15.05
C TYR A 153 3.06 5.43 13.94
N VAL A 154 3.31 4.70 12.85
CA VAL A 154 2.37 4.56 11.72
C VAL A 154 1.74 3.15 11.70
N PRO A 155 0.42 3.02 11.50
CA PRO A 155 -0.26 1.73 11.50
C PRO A 155 0.26 0.66 10.53
N TYR A 156 0.56 1.05 9.30
CA TYR A 156 0.94 0.16 8.20
C TYR A 156 2.29 0.60 7.59
N PRO A 157 3.43 0.21 8.21
CA PRO A 157 4.77 0.65 7.81
C PRO A 157 5.11 0.41 6.35
N ASP A 158 4.69 -0.72 5.79
CA ASP A 158 5.02 -1.08 4.41
C ASP A 158 4.38 -0.12 3.41
N VAL A 159 3.11 0.26 3.65
CA VAL A 159 2.43 1.28 2.85
C VAL A 159 3.15 2.62 3.01
N TYR A 160 3.47 3.02 4.24
CA TYR A 160 4.17 4.28 4.51
C TYR A 160 5.51 4.37 3.77
N ASN A 161 6.32 3.30 3.84
CA ASN A 161 7.62 3.23 3.20
C ASN A 161 7.51 3.22 1.67
N LYS A 162 6.54 2.47 1.11
CA LYS A 162 6.27 2.45 -0.34
C LYS A 162 5.92 3.84 -0.86
N LEU A 163 5.00 4.53 -0.20
CA LEU A 163 4.59 5.89 -0.60
C LEU A 163 5.72 6.91 -0.43
N LYS A 164 6.59 6.76 0.59
CA LYS A 164 7.78 7.60 0.73
C LYS A 164 8.80 7.36 -0.38
N LYS A 165 8.98 6.12 -0.81
CA LYS A 165 9.95 5.74 -1.84
C LYS A 165 9.50 6.15 -3.24
N HIS A 166 8.24 5.95 -3.58
CA HIS A 166 7.72 6.12 -4.94
C HIS A 166 6.87 7.38 -5.14
N GLY A 167 6.59 8.12 -4.06
CA GLY A 167 5.63 9.21 -4.08
C GLY A 167 4.18 8.71 -4.05
N ILE A 168 3.25 9.65 -4.10
CA ILE A 168 1.82 9.40 -4.15
C ILE A 168 1.39 9.58 -5.60
N ASN A 169 1.18 8.45 -6.28
CA ASN A 169 0.83 8.43 -7.69
C ASN A 169 -0.64 8.03 -7.87
N PHE A 170 -1.28 8.67 -8.83
CA PHE A 170 -2.61 8.28 -9.27
C PHE A 170 -2.54 7.06 -10.17
N LEU A 171 -3.17 5.97 -9.74
CA LEU A 171 -3.22 4.74 -10.49
C LEU A 171 -4.69 4.35 -10.75
N GLU A 172 -4.94 3.85 -11.96
CA GLU A 172 -6.25 3.30 -12.35
C GLU A 172 -6.57 2.09 -11.47
N ILE A 173 -7.77 2.08 -10.89
CA ILE A 173 -8.24 0.98 -10.03
C ILE A 173 -9.33 0.19 -10.75
N ASP A 174 -9.26 -1.14 -10.66
CA ASP A 174 -10.39 -2.00 -11.00
C ASP A 174 -11.42 -1.98 -9.86
N MET A 175 -12.43 -1.12 -9.99
CA MET A 175 -13.49 -0.92 -9.00
C MET A 175 -14.30 -2.19 -8.71
N SER A 176 -14.27 -3.21 -9.58
CA SER A 176 -14.94 -4.50 -9.32
C SER A 176 -14.33 -5.27 -8.13
N ARG A 177 -13.11 -4.90 -7.72
CA ARG A 177 -12.39 -5.49 -6.58
C ARG A 177 -12.77 -4.87 -5.22
N LEU A 178 -13.61 -3.83 -5.23
CA LEU A 178 -14.14 -3.16 -4.04
C LEU A 178 -15.66 -3.33 -3.99
N LYS A 179 -16.18 -3.71 -2.83
CA LYS A 179 -17.62 -3.82 -2.59
C LYS A 179 -18.18 -2.42 -2.34
N SER A 180 -19.45 -2.19 -2.72
CA SER A 180 -20.11 -0.90 -2.49
C SER A 180 -20.16 -0.50 -1.00
N GLU A 181 -20.26 -1.46 -0.08
CA GLU A 181 -20.18 -1.21 1.37
C GLU A 181 -18.80 -0.66 1.78
N GLU A 182 -17.72 -1.22 1.23
CA GLU A 182 -16.35 -0.79 1.51
C GLU A 182 -16.09 0.61 0.96
N THR A 183 -16.49 0.89 -0.29
CA THR A 183 -16.26 2.21 -0.90
C THR A 183 -17.01 3.31 -0.17
N LYS A 184 -18.28 3.09 0.19
CA LYS A 184 -19.09 4.06 0.96
C LYS A 184 -18.50 4.35 2.33
N LEU A 185 -17.97 3.34 3.01
CA LEU A 185 -17.29 3.52 4.28
C LEU A 185 -16.03 4.37 4.11
N ILE A 186 -15.16 4.01 3.16
CA ILE A 186 -13.91 4.72 2.92
C ILE A 186 -14.17 6.18 2.53
N GLU A 187 -15.11 6.41 1.60
CA GLU A 187 -15.56 7.76 1.21
C GLU A 187 -16.00 8.57 2.43
N LYS A 188 -16.80 7.97 3.31
CA LYS A 188 -17.29 8.68 4.49
C LYS A 188 -16.21 8.97 5.51
N VAL A 189 -15.26 8.05 5.70
CA VAL A 189 -14.08 8.29 6.54
C VAL A 189 -13.24 9.41 5.94
N VAL A 190 -12.97 9.41 4.63
CA VAL A 190 -12.25 10.50 3.96
C VAL A 190 -13.00 11.82 4.15
N GLU A 191 -14.31 11.87 3.91
CA GLU A 191 -15.13 13.06 4.09
C GLU A 191 -15.04 13.62 5.52
N CYS A 192 -15.20 12.78 6.54
CA CYS A 192 -15.22 13.22 7.93
C CYS A 192 -13.83 13.63 8.45
N PHE A 193 -12.78 12.89 8.07
CA PHE A 193 -11.45 13.12 8.63
C PHE A 193 -10.62 14.15 7.85
N SER A 194 -10.96 14.44 6.58
CA SER A 194 -10.31 15.46 5.74
C SER A 194 -10.36 16.88 6.31
N TRP A 195 -11.32 17.18 7.20
CA TRP A 195 -11.40 18.47 7.91
C TRP A 195 -10.27 18.69 8.93
N TYR A 196 -9.51 17.63 9.25
CA TYR A 196 -8.49 17.64 10.28
C TYR A 196 -7.10 17.45 9.69
N GLY A 197 -6.17 18.35 10.04
CA GLY A 197 -4.76 18.23 9.66
C GLY A 197 -4.04 17.06 10.35
N THR A 198 -2.89 16.68 9.81
CA THR A 198 -2.04 15.57 10.30
C THR A 198 -1.73 15.63 11.80
N LYS A 199 -1.53 16.83 12.37
CA LYS A 199 -1.25 17.03 13.80
C LYS A 199 -2.44 16.61 14.68
N ALA A 200 -3.66 16.99 14.30
CA ALA A 200 -4.87 16.66 15.05
C ALA A 200 -5.14 15.16 15.01
N LEU A 201 -5.04 14.53 13.83
CA LEU A 201 -5.22 13.08 13.68
C LEU A 201 -4.14 12.29 14.44
N LYS A 202 -2.89 12.76 14.42
CA LYS A 202 -1.83 12.15 15.22
C LYS A 202 -2.11 12.25 16.73
N ALA A 203 -2.62 13.38 17.21
CA ALA A 203 -2.97 13.56 18.61
C ALA A 203 -4.13 12.64 19.02
N LEU A 204 -5.18 12.58 18.18
CA LEU A 204 -6.30 11.65 18.33
C LEU A 204 -5.82 10.21 18.46
N HIS A 205 -5.05 9.75 17.47
CA HIS A 205 -4.49 8.39 17.47
C HIS A 205 -3.56 8.12 18.65
N THR A 206 -2.73 9.09 19.04
CA THR A 206 -1.83 8.92 20.20
C THR A 206 -2.63 8.72 21.48
N TYR A 207 -3.73 9.46 21.65
CA TYR A 207 -4.64 9.27 22.77
C TYR A 207 -5.29 7.88 22.74
N GLU A 208 -5.88 7.47 21.61
CA GLU A 208 -6.52 6.16 21.45
C GLU A 208 -5.57 5.01 21.81
N ARG A 209 -4.31 5.08 21.38
CA ARG A 209 -3.31 4.06 21.66
C ARG A 209 -3.02 3.84 23.14
N THR A 210 -3.21 4.85 23.98
CA THR A 210 -3.04 4.66 25.44
C THR A 210 -4.11 3.75 26.04
N LEU A 211 -5.24 3.61 25.34
CA LEU A 211 -6.39 2.80 25.75
C LEU A 211 -6.40 1.41 25.09
N LEU A 212 -5.64 1.23 24.01
CA LEU A 212 -5.60 0.00 23.22
C LEU A 212 -4.60 -1.00 23.81
N ARG A 213 -5.04 -2.26 23.92
CA ARG A 213 -4.19 -3.36 24.38
C ARG A 213 -3.22 -3.79 23.28
N ILE A 214 -1.95 -3.91 23.66
CA ILE A 214 -0.89 -4.41 22.78
C ILE A 214 -0.81 -5.93 22.91
N SER A 215 -0.77 -6.62 21.77
CA SER A 215 -0.53 -8.07 21.67
C SER A 215 0.67 -8.36 20.76
N ARG A 216 0.90 -9.63 20.45
CA ARG A 216 1.91 -10.06 19.46
C ARG A 216 1.29 -10.89 18.35
N ASP A 217 1.81 -10.73 17.13
CA ASP A 217 1.47 -11.57 15.99
C ASP A 217 2.29 -12.87 15.97
N LYS A 218 2.14 -13.66 14.89
CA LYS A 218 2.87 -14.93 14.70
C LYS A 218 4.38 -14.75 14.58
N ASP A 219 4.81 -13.61 14.07
CA ASP A 219 6.22 -13.24 13.90
C ASP A 219 6.78 -12.49 15.12
N SER A 220 6.04 -12.50 16.24
CA SER A 220 6.37 -11.82 17.49
C SER A 220 6.47 -10.29 17.40
N ASN A 221 5.95 -9.66 16.35
CA ASN A 221 5.82 -8.21 16.27
C ASN A 221 4.77 -7.73 17.26
N LYS A 222 4.99 -6.57 17.88
CA LYS A 222 3.96 -5.92 18.72
C LYS A 222 2.89 -5.34 17.82
N ILE A 223 1.63 -5.67 18.08
CA ILE A 223 0.48 -5.20 17.28
C ILE A 223 -0.65 -4.67 18.16
N ILE A 224 -1.57 -3.89 17.57
CA ILE A 224 -2.94 -3.74 18.07
C ILE A 224 -3.81 -4.72 17.29
N SER A 225 -4.36 -5.73 17.96
CA SER A 225 -5.21 -6.72 17.30
C SER A 225 -6.51 -6.08 16.81
N LYS A 226 -7.07 -6.65 15.73
CA LYS A 226 -8.38 -6.23 15.21
C LYS A 226 -9.48 -6.33 16.26
N GLU A 227 -9.43 -7.32 17.14
CA GLU A 227 -10.39 -7.46 18.23
C GLU A 227 -10.26 -6.32 19.26
N ALA A 228 -9.05 -5.91 19.62
CA ALA A 228 -8.85 -4.76 20.51
C ALA A 228 -9.34 -3.46 19.86
N LEU A 229 -9.02 -3.27 18.57
CA LEU A 229 -9.46 -2.10 17.81
C LEU A 229 -10.99 -2.05 17.67
N LYS A 230 -11.60 -3.20 17.35
CA LYS A 230 -13.04 -3.38 17.22
C LYS A 230 -13.77 -3.05 18.51
N ASN A 231 -13.34 -3.60 19.64
CA ASN A 231 -14.00 -3.37 20.93
C ASN A 231 -13.92 -1.89 21.33
N TYR A 232 -12.74 -1.26 21.16
CA TYR A 232 -12.59 0.16 21.39
C TYR A 232 -13.53 1.00 20.50
N PHE A 233 -13.58 0.73 19.19
CA PHE A 233 -14.45 1.52 18.32
C PHE A 233 -15.94 1.22 18.53
N LYS A 234 -16.34 0.04 19.01
CA LYS A 234 -17.73 -0.20 19.44
C LYS A 234 -18.11 0.67 20.64
N GLU A 235 -17.19 0.87 21.59
CA GLU A 235 -17.38 1.83 22.69
C GLU A 235 -17.47 3.27 22.17
N VAL A 236 -16.62 3.65 21.20
CA VAL A 236 -16.70 4.96 20.52
C VAL A 236 -18.07 5.15 19.86
N LEU A 237 -18.54 4.17 19.09
CA LEU A 237 -19.86 4.25 18.43
C LEU A 237 -20.98 4.48 19.46
N SER A 238 -20.97 3.73 20.57
CA SER A 238 -21.95 3.88 21.65
C SER A 238 -21.86 5.25 22.31
N TYR A 239 -20.67 5.68 22.71
CA TYR A 239 -20.45 6.94 23.43
C TYR A 239 -20.85 8.18 22.60
N TYR A 240 -20.56 8.18 21.30
CA TYR A 240 -20.88 9.28 20.39
C TYR A 240 -22.23 9.14 19.67
N ASN A 241 -23.02 8.11 20.03
CA ASN A 241 -24.31 7.79 19.40
C ASN A 241 -24.20 7.68 17.86
N ILE A 242 -23.23 6.90 17.37
CA ILE A 242 -23.00 6.69 15.94
C ILE A 242 -23.61 5.34 15.55
N TYR A 243 -24.72 5.37 14.81
CA TYR A 243 -25.44 4.18 14.38
C TYR A 243 -25.34 3.94 12.86
N SER A 244 -24.79 4.91 12.13
CA SER A 244 -24.65 4.84 10.68
C SER A 244 -23.40 5.58 10.20
N LEU A 245 -23.02 5.32 8.95
CA LEU A 245 -21.90 6.01 8.28
C LEU A 245 -22.02 7.54 8.38
N ASN A 246 -23.24 8.07 8.23
CA ASN A 246 -23.48 9.51 8.22
C ASN A 246 -23.21 10.20 9.56
N GLU A 247 -23.00 9.45 10.63
CA GLU A 247 -22.77 9.97 11.98
C GLU A 247 -21.30 9.86 12.40
N ILE A 248 -20.43 9.28 11.56
CA ILE A 248 -18.99 9.09 11.86
C ILE A 248 -18.32 10.42 12.27
N TYR A 249 -18.71 11.54 11.65
CA TYR A 249 -18.18 12.88 11.94
C TYR A 249 -18.28 13.27 13.42
N ARG A 250 -19.28 12.77 14.16
CA ARG A 250 -19.47 13.09 15.57
C ARG A 250 -18.25 12.73 16.42
N TYR A 251 -17.51 11.70 16.01
CA TYR A 251 -16.33 11.25 16.74
C TYR A 251 -15.17 12.26 16.68
N PRO A 252 -14.55 12.53 15.51
CA PRO A 252 -13.44 13.46 15.45
C PRO A 252 -13.83 14.87 15.89
N ASP A 253 -15.05 15.34 15.58
CA ASP A 253 -15.57 16.67 15.97
C ASP A 253 -15.56 16.90 17.48
N GLN A 254 -15.93 15.89 18.26
CA GLN A 254 -15.99 16.01 19.71
C GLN A 254 -14.65 15.63 20.36
N ARG A 255 -14.05 14.51 19.96
CA ARG A 255 -12.84 13.99 20.62
C ARG A 255 -11.63 14.90 20.41
N ILE A 256 -11.45 15.47 19.22
CA ILE A 256 -10.31 16.34 18.95
C ILE A 256 -10.39 17.63 19.77
N ASN A 257 -11.60 18.16 20.00
CA ASN A 257 -11.77 19.32 20.86
C ASN A 257 -11.36 19.01 22.30
N VAL A 258 -11.79 17.87 22.85
CA VAL A 258 -11.36 17.43 24.19
C VAL A 258 -9.83 17.26 24.28
N ILE A 259 -9.19 16.69 23.25
CA ILE A 259 -7.74 16.48 23.25
C ILE A 259 -6.94 17.78 23.18
N LYS A 260 -7.49 18.85 22.56
CA LYS A 260 -6.83 20.16 22.53
C LYS A 260 -6.78 20.83 23.90
N ASP A 261 -7.70 20.48 24.78
CA ASP A 261 -7.83 21.06 26.12
C ASP A 261 -7.01 20.30 27.19
N LEU A 262 -6.35 19.20 26.81
CA LEU A 262 -5.44 18.39 27.65
C LEU A 262 -3.98 18.82 27.50
#